data_AF-A0A520AF18-F1
#
_entry.id   AF-A0A520AF18-F1
#
_cell.length_a   1.000
_cell.length_b   1.000
_cell.length_c   1.000
_cell.angle_alpha   90.00
_cell.angle_beta   90.00
_cell.angle_gamma   90.00
#
_symmetry.space_group_name_H-M   'P 1'
#
loop_
_entity.id
_entity.type
_entity.pdbx_description
1 polymer ?
#
loop_
_entity_poly.entity_id
_entity_poly.type
_entity_poly.pdbx_seq_one_letter_code
_entity_poly.pdbx_strand_id
1 'polypeptide(L)'
;SELSLADRNTLIDELPDWRKPFYKTQNPINEIALLCTHEYVHTQQKELVENLLSMCLYEGVAEFISCKVTGKKSASPAIAFGKANQKIVVDKFVSDMFTMKNNYNWIWGENRNELKIRDLGYYIGYEICERYYNQSTNKQKAIKELIELDYNNEKEVERIVDGANLLPKSLEVLYNDYEKHRPKVVSLSPFENGNQNVKSGIIQISINFSEEMDINFRGFDYGPLGEEHIYKFRKLIGWSNNNKTITIEVEIEPNKQYQALIFV
;
A
#
# COMPACT_ATOMS: atom_id res chain seq x y z
N SER A 1 -11.95 9.28 19.23
CA SER A 1 -11.96 10.67 18.74
C SER A 1 -13.24 11.36 19.19
N GLU A 2 -13.22 12.66 19.53
CA GLU A 2 -14.42 13.42 19.98
C GLU A 2 -15.53 13.46 18.93
N LEU A 3 -15.16 13.38 17.65
CA LEU A 3 -16.06 13.34 16.49
C LEU A 3 -17.06 12.19 16.56
N SER A 4 -16.68 11.09 17.21
CA SER A 4 -17.48 9.87 17.32
C SER A 4 -18.66 10.05 18.30
N LEU A 5 -18.67 11.11 19.09
CA LEU A 5 -19.76 11.48 19.99
C LEU A 5 -20.76 12.45 19.36
N ALA A 6 -20.51 12.90 18.13
CA ALA A 6 -21.41 13.81 17.44
C ALA A 6 -22.76 13.14 17.16
N ASP A 7 -23.80 13.96 17.16
CA ASP A 7 -25.17 13.59 16.85
C ASP A 7 -25.77 14.56 15.81
N ARG A 8 -27.05 14.37 15.48
CA ARG A 8 -27.78 15.23 14.54
C ARG A 8 -27.91 16.71 14.98
N ASN A 9 -27.65 17.02 16.25
CA ASN A 9 -27.71 18.38 16.80
C ASN A 9 -26.33 19.06 16.81
N THR A 10 -25.28 18.36 16.40
CA THR A 10 -23.92 18.91 16.34
C THR A 10 -23.88 20.06 15.34
N LEU A 11 -23.45 21.25 15.81
CA LEU A 11 -23.24 22.42 14.95
C LEU A 11 -21.99 22.19 14.10
N ILE A 12 -22.15 22.21 12.77
CA ILE A 12 -21.10 21.86 11.81
C ILE A 12 -20.77 23.00 10.83
N ASP A 13 -21.32 24.19 11.04
CA ASP A 13 -21.20 25.31 10.09
C ASP A 13 -19.75 25.77 9.91
N GLU A 14 -18.96 25.74 10.98
CA GLU A 14 -17.55 26.11 11.01
C GLU A 14 -16.61 25.01 10.51
N LEU A 15 -17.11 23.79 10.28
CA LEU A 15 -16.27 22.69 9.77
C LEU A 15 -15.98 22.86 8.28
N PRO A 16 -14.88 22.28 7.75
CA PRO A 16 -14.64 22.22 6.31
C PRO A 16 -15.77 21.51 5.56
N ASP A 17 -16.12 21.97 4.36
CA ASP A 17 -17.25 21.43 3.59
C ASP A 17 -17.14 19.94 3.29
N TRP A 18 -15.93 19.43 3.08
CA TRP A 18 -15.69 18.00 2.86
C TRP A 18 -16.04 17.13 4.09
N ARG A 19 -16.08 17.72 5.29
CA ARG A 19 -16.32 17.01 6.55
C ARG A 19 -17.78 17.06 6.99
N LYS A 20 -18.54 18.08 6.57
CA LYS A 20 -19.97 18.25 6.90
C LYS A 20 -20.83 17.03 6.50
N PRO A 21 -20.64 16.38 5.33
CA PRO A 21 -21.43 15.21 4.95
C PRO A 21 -21.38 14.05 5.96
N PHE A 22 -20.24 13.83 6.63
CA PHE A 22 -20.09 12.78 7.65
C PHE A 22 -21.14 12.93 8.76
N TYR A 23 -21.29 14.13 9.32
CA TYR A 23 -22.27 14.40 10.39
C TYR A 23 -23.72 14.53 9.91
N LYS A 24 -23.94 14.91 8.65
CA LYS A 24 -25.30 15.02 8.09
C LYS A 24 -25.90 13.66 7.73
N THR A 25 -25.06 12.74 7.26
CA THR A 25 -25.50 11.43 6.74
C THR A 25 -25.37 10.31 7.77
N GLN A 26 -24.52 10.49 8.79
CA GLN A 26 -24.34 9.53 9.87
C GLN A 26 -24.80 10.11 11.21
N ASN A 27 -25.07 9.25 12.19
CA ASN A 27 -25.29 9.64 13.58
C ASN A 27 -24.25 8.93 14.46
N PRO A 28 -22.99 9.41 14.48
CA PRO A 28 -21.85 8.67 15.03
C PRO A 28 -22.06 8.14 16.45
N ILE A 29 -22.77 8.89 17.29
CA ILE A 29 -23.07 8.50 18.67
C ILE A 29 -23.77 7.14 18.78
N ASN A 30 -24.56 6.73 17.78
CA ASN A 30 -25.25 5.43 17.80
C ASN A 30 -24.29 4.25 17.55
N GLU A 31 -23.16 4.52 16.91
CA GLU A 31 -22.15 3.53 16.54
C GLU A 31 -20.99 3.45 17.53
N ILE A 32 -21.00 4.28 18.59
CA ILE A 32 -19.88 4.39 19.53
C ILE A 32 -19.48 3.06 20.16
N ALA A 33 -20.45 2.20 20.51
CA ALA A 33 -20.15 0.90 21.10
C ALA A 33 -19.46 -0.03 20.11
N LEU A 34 -19.85 0.00 18.83
CA LEU A 34 -19.18 -0.77 17.79
C LEU A 34 -17.77 -0.23 17.56
N LEU A 35 -17.64 1.10 17.45
CA LEU A 35 -16.35 1.77 17.29
C LEU A 35 -15.40 1.48 18.46
N CYS A 36 -15.84 1.59 19.72
CA CYS A 36 -15.00 1.25 20.87
C CYS A 36 -14.55 -0.21 20.85
N THR A 37 -15.38 -1.11 20.33
CA THR A 37 -15.00 -2.52 20.16
C THR A 37 -13.95 -2.67 19.06
N HIS A 38 -14.09 -1.96 17.93
CA HIS A 38 -13.10 -1.89 16.85
C HIS A 38 -11.74 -1.41 17.37
N GLU A 39 -11.71 -0.26 18.03
CA GLU A 39 -10.49 0.31 18.60
C GLU A 39 -9.88 -0.58 19.67
N TYR A 40 -10.72 -1.29 20.46
CA TYR A 40 -10.22 -2.26 21.41
C TYR A 40 -9.48 -3.41 20.72
N VAL A 41 -9.97 -3.91 19.57
CA VAL A 41 -9.27 -4.95 18.81
C VAL A 41 -7.89 -4.48 18.37
N HIS A 42 -7.73 -3.22 17.95
CA HIS A 42 -6.41 -2.66 17.62
C HIS A 42 -5.40 -2.76 18.76
N THR A 43 -5.84 -2.61 20.02
CA THR A 43 -4.95 -2.78 21.19
C THR A 43 -4.44 -4.21 21.39
N GLN A 44 -5.06 -5.18 20.73
CA GLN A 44 -4.69 -6.60 20.79
C GLN A 44 -3.90 -7.06 19.56
N GLN A 45 -3.86 -6.24 18.50
CA GLN A 45 -3.14 -6.56 17.27
C GLN A 45 -1.64 -6.27 17.40
N LYS A 46 -0.85 -7.01 16.62
CA LYS A 46 0.57 -6.70 16.43
C LYS A 46 0.75 -5.46 15.55
N GLU A 47 1.96 -4.88 15.61
CA GLU A 47 2.34 -3.73 14.79
C GLU A 47 2.18 -4.03 13.29
N LEU A 48 1.55 -3.10 12.57
CA LEU A 48 1.32 -3.22 11.14
C LEU A 48 2.61 -2.96 10.34
N VAL A 49 2.71 -3.59 9.18
CA VAL A 49 3.70 -3.25 8.15
C VAL A 49 3.05 -2.28 7.16
N GLU A 50 3.77 -1.22 6.77
CA GLU A 50 3.25 -0.16 5.90
C GLU A 50 3.20 -0.55 4.41
N ASN A 51 2.33 -1.50 4.07
CA ASN A 51 1.92 -1.77 2.71
C ASN A 51 0.38 -1.85 2.64
N LEU A 52 -0.18 -1.67 1.43
CA LEU A 52 -1.62 -1.57 1.25
C LEU A 52 -2.37 -2.81 1.76
N LEU A 53 -1.88 -4.02 1.47
CA LEU A 53 -2.54 -5.26 1.91
C LEU A 53 -2.54 -5.38 3.44
N SER A 54 -1.40 -5.16 4.09
CA SER A 54 -1.29 -5.23 5.55
C SER A 54 -2.15 -4.16 6.24
N MET A 55 -2.22 -2.93 5.69
CA MET A 55 -3.12 -1.89 6.19
C MET A 55 -4.60 -2.28 6.07
N CYS A 56 -5.00 -2.85 4.93
CA CYS A 56 -6.35 -3.37 4.74
C CYS A 56 -6.67 -4.48 5.74
N LEU A 57 -5.76 -5.44 5.93
CA LEU A 57 -5.93 -6.52 6.90
C LEU A 57 -6.04 -6.00 8.34
N TYR A 58 -5.19 -5.04 8.72
CA TYR A 58 -5.18 -4.43 10.05
C TYR A 58 -6.55 -3.84 10.40
N GLU A 59 -7.09 -3.01 9.52
CA GLU A 59 -8.43 -2.41 9.67
C GLU A 59 -9.56 -3.45 9.52
N GLY A 60 -9.41 -4.38 8.58
CA GLY A 60 -10.39 -5.42 8.31
C GLY A 60 -10.59 -6.40 9.47
N VAL A 61 -9.52 -6.76 10.18
CA VAL A 61 -9.59 -7.60 11.38
C VAL A 61 -10.37 -6.88 12.47
N ALA A 62 -10.05 -5.61 12.77
CA ALA A 62 -10.75 -4.84 13.79
C ALA A 62 -12.24 -4.67 13.47
N GLU A 63 -12.56 -4.39 12.21
CA GLU A 63 -13.94 -4.20 11.76
C GLU A 63 -14.72 -5.52 11.76
N PHE A 64 -14.12 -6.61 11.29
CA PHE A 64 -14.76 -7.93 11.27
C PHE A 64 -15.01 -8.46 12.67
N ILE A 65 -13.99 -8.44 13.55
CA ILE A 65 -14.10 -8.96 14.91
C ILE A 65 -15.12 -8.13 15.71
N SER A 66 -15.09 -6.81 15.60
CA SER A 66 -16.06 -5.94 16.30
C SER A 66 -17.50 -6.21 15.86
N CYS A 67 -17.76 -6.35 14.56
CA CYS A 67 -19.07 -6.78 14.05
C CYS A 67 -19.45 -8.17 14.58
N LYS A 68 -18.50 -9.10 14.58
CA LYS A 68 -18.76 -10.50 14.96
C LYS A 68 -19.15 -10.64 16.43
N VAL A 69 -18.46 -9.95 17.34
CA VAL A 69 -18.72 -10.05 18.78
C VAL A 69 -19.95 -9.27 19.21
N THR A 70 -20.27 -8.16 18.53
CA THR A 70 -21.44 -7.34 18.85
C THR A 70 -22.72 -7.81 18.14
N GLY A 71 -22.60 -8.62 17.09
CA GLY A 71 -23.71 -9.00 16.21
C GLY A 71 -24.24 -7.85 15.35
N LYS A 72 -23.56 -6.69 15.35
CA LYS A 72 -23.92 -5.54 14.52
C LYS A 72 -23.28 -5.65 13.15
N LYS A 73 -23.91 -5.01 12.15
CA LYS A 73 -23.29 -4.79 10.84
C LYS A 73 -22.30 -3.64 10.94
N SER A 74 -21.29 -3.64 10.07
CA SER A 74 -20.38 -2.52 9.94
C SER A 74 -21.13 -1.22 9.61
N ALA A 75 -20.70 -0.13 10.23
CA ALA A 75 -21.17 1.21 9.89
C ALA A 75 -20.49 1.77 8.63
N SER A 76 -19.45 1.11 8.12
CA SER A 76 -18.68 1.55 6.95
C SER A 76 -19.44 1.32 5.64
N PRO A 77 -19.77 2.37 4.87
CA PRO A 77 -20.39 2.23 3.55
C PRO A 77 -19.52 1.44 2.56
N ALA A 78 -18.20 1.46 2.75
CA ALA A 78 -17.24 0.75 1.92
C ALA A 78 -17.51 -0.76 1.87
N ILE A 79 -17.85 -1.38 3.01
CA ILE A 79 -18.13 -2.81 3.09
C ILE A 79 -19.38 -3.17 2.30
N ALA A 80 -20.47 -2.40 2.45
CA ALA A 80 -21.71 -2.63 1.71
C ALA A 80 -21.50 -2.45 0.19
N PHE A 81 -20.80 -1.39 -0.21
CA PHE A 81 -20.47 -1.13 -1.61
C PHE A 81 -19.58 -2.24 -2.20
N GLY A 82 -18.54 -2.63 -1.48
CA GLY A 82 -17.60 -3.66 -1.92
C GLY A 82 -18.28 -5.01 -2.11
N LYS A 83 -19.13 -5.44 -1.18
CA LYS A 83 -19.92 -6.67 -1.32
C LYS A 83 -20.82 -6.64 -2.57
N ALA A 84 -21.43 -5.50 -2.89
CA ALA A 84 -22.27 -5.35 -4.06
C ALA A 84 -21.50 -5.27 -5.39
N ASN A 85 -20.22 -4.86 -5.35
CA ASN A 85 -19.39 -4.58 -6.53
C ASN A 85 -18.05 -5.33 -6.51
N GLN A 86 -18.02 -6.52 -5.88
CA GLN A 86 -16.79 -7.24 -5.52
C GLN A 86 -15.79 -7.32 -6.67
N LYS A 87 -16.23 -7.70 -7.86
CA LYS A 87 -15.33 -7.89 -9.01
C LYS A 87 -14.54 -6.62 -9.34
N ILE A 88 -15.22 -5.49 -9.50
CA ILE A 88 -14.58 -4.23 -9.90
C ILE A 88 -13.65 -3.73 -8.80
N VAL A 89 -14.07 -3.87 -7.53
CA VAL A 89 -13.26 -3.46 -6.38
C VAL A 89 -12.00 -4.34 -6.26
N VAL A 90 -12.13 -5.67 -6.36
CA VAL A 90 -10.98 -6.59 -6.28
C VAL A 90 -10.04 -6.41 -7.46
N ASP A 91 -10.54 -6.26 -8.69
CA ASP A 91 -9.71 -6.03 -9.88
C ASP A 91 -8.86 -4.75 -9.71
N LYS A 92 -9.49 -3.66 -9.23
CA LYS A 92 -8.80 -2.39 -8.94
C LYS A 92 -7.84 -2.50 -7.76
N PHE A 93 -8.19 -3.26 -6.73
CA PHE A 93 -7.30 -3.50 -5.59
C PHE A 93 -6.02 -4.20 -6.04
N VAL A 94 -6.14 -5.26 -6.84
CA VAL A 94 -5.00 -6.02 -7.35
C VAL A 94 -4.08 -5.16 -8.21
N SER A 95 -4.62 -4.24 -9.03
CA SER A 95 -3.79 -3.34 -9.83
C SER A 95 -3.00 -2.33 -8.98
N ASP A 96 -3.53 -1.97 -7.81
CA ASP A 96 -2.95 -0.92 -6.96
C ASP A 96 -2.09 -1.49 -5.81
N MET A 97 -2.28 -2.75 -5.44
CA MET A 97 -1.79 -3.38 -4.20
C MET A 97 -0.29 -3.20 -3.94
N PHE A 98 0.53 -3.29 -5.00
CA PHE A 98 2.00 -3.20 -4.88
C PHE A 98 2.57 -1.81 -5.16
N THR A 99 1.71 -0.80 -5.34
CA THR A 99 2.13 0.58 -5.63
C THR A 99 1.79 1.50 -4.45
N MET A 100 2.78 1.77 -3.59
CA MET A 100 2.59 2.50 -2.32
C MET A 100 1.88 3.86 -2.45
N LYS A 101 2.07 4.57 -3.57
CA LYS A 101 1.40 5.86 -3.81
C LYS A 101 -0.13 5.77 -3.85
N ASN A 102 -0.65 4.55 -4.07
CA ASN A 102 -2.08 4.28 -4.11
C ASN A 102 -2.67 3.96 -2.73
N ASN A 103 -1.88 3.80 -1.66
CA ASN A 103 -2.39 3.39 -0.34
C ASN A 103 -3.55 4.27 0.14
N TYR A 104 -3.40 5.59 0.02
CA TYR A 104 -4.43 6.56 0.42
C TYR A 104 -5.66 6.62 -0.50
N ASN A 105 -5.66 5.91 -1.63
CA ASN A 105 -6.89 5.68 -2.39
C ASN A 105 -7.79 4.63 -1.73
N TRP A 106 -7.23 3.81 -0.84
CA TRP A 106 -7.90 2.66 -0.24
C TRP A 106 -8.13 2.83 1.26
N ILE A 107 -7.21 3.47 1.97
CA ILE A 107 -7.22 3.58 3.42
C ILE A 107 -6.94 5.04 3.84
N TRP A 108 -7.81 5.60 4.68
CA TRP A 108 -7.65 6.90 5.35
C TRP A 108 -7.45 8.11 4.41
N GLY A 109 -7.92 8.03 3.17
CA GLY A 109 -7.82 9.11 2.19
C GLY A 109 -9.10 9.27 1.38
N GLU A 110 -9.19 10.34 0.60
CA GLU A 110 -10.42 10.75 -0.11
C GLU A 110 -10.86 9.79 -1.24
N ASN A 111 -10.05 8.78 -1.54
CA ASN A 111 -10.15 7.94 -2.73
C ASN A 111 -10.20 8.74 -4.05
N ARG A 112 -9.05 8.86 -4.72
CA ARG A 112 -8.92 9.54 -6.01
C ARG A 112 -9.07 8.62 -7.22
N ASN A 113 -9.36 7.33 -7.01
CA ASN A 113 -9.61 6.40 -8.10
C ASN A 113 -11.05 6.50 -8.63
N GLU A 114 -11.32 5.81 -9.72
CA GLU A 114 -12.58 5.80 -10.45
C GLU A 114 -13.78 5.31 -9.64
N LEU A 115 -13.57 4.57 -8.55
CA LEU A 115 -14.63 4.05 -7.69
C LEU A 115 -15.24 5.15 -6.81
N LYS A 116 -14.46 6.17 -6.44
CA LYS A 116 -14.90 7.33 -5.65
C LYS A 116 -15.61 6.97 -4.33
N ILE A 117 -15.29 5.82 -3.75
CA ILE A 117 -15.77 5.38 -2.43
C ILE A 117 -14.61 5.41 -1.45
N ARG A 118 -14.74 6.22 -0.40
CA ARG A 118 -13.71 6.34 0.63
C ARG A 118 -13.50 5.02 1.37
N ASP A 119 -12.27 4.78 1.80
CA ASP A 119 -11.92 3.69 2.73
C ASP A 119 -12.29 2.27 2.25
N LEU A 120 -12.28 2.03 0.92
CA LEU A 120 -12.57 0.70 0.34
C LEU A 120 -11.62 -0.41 0.81
N GLY A 121 -10.45 -0.08 1.35
CA GLY A 121 -9.55 -1.06 1.95
C GLY A 121 -10.15 -1.78 3.15
N TYR A 122 -11.07 -1.15 3.90
CA TYR A 122 -11.83 -1.81 4.97
C TYR A 122 -12.64 -2.99 4.43
N TYR A 123 -13.24 -2.84 3.24
CA TYR A 123 -13.95 -3.94 2.60
C TYR A 123 -13.02 -5.10 2.26
N ILE A 124 -11.86 -4.82 1.65
CA ILE A 124 -10.92 -5.88 1.26
C ILE A 124 -10.49 -6.68 2.49
N GLY A 125 -10.05 -6.00 3.55
CA GLY A 125 -9.65 -6.66 4.79
C GLY A 125 -10.79 -7.42 5.46
N TYR A 126 -11.95 -6.78 5.59
CA TYR A 126 -13.13 -7.39 6.21
C TYR A 126 -13.55 -8.67 5.49
N GLU A 127 -13.63 -8.63 4.17
CA GLU A 127 -14.08 -9.75 3.34
C GLU A 127 -13.06 -10.91 3.39
N ILE A 128 -11.75 -10.62 3.44
CA ILE A 128 -10.71 -11.64 3.68
C ILE A 128 -10.93 -12.30 5.04
N CYS A 129 -11.07 -11.51 6.11
CA CYS A 129 -11.26 -12.00 7.47
C CYS A 129 -12.53 -12.84 7.61
N GLU A 130 -13.65 -12.37 7.04
CA GLU A 130 -14.93 -13.06 7.08
C GLU A 130 -14.86 -14.40 6.34
N ARG A 131 -14.28 -14.43 5.14
CA ARG A 131 -14.10 -15.67 4.38
C ARG A 131 -13.19 -16.65 5.09
N TYR A 132 -12.05 -16.19 5.58
CA TYR A 132 -11.10 -17.01 6.33
C TYR A 132 -11.75 -17.63 7.57
N TYR A 133 -12.46 -16.80 8.36
CA TYR A 133 -13.21 -17.27 9.52
C TYR A 133 -14.28 -18.29 9.12
N ASN A 134 -15.07 -18.02 8.08
CA ASN A 134 -16.17 -18.88 7.65
C ASN A 134 -15.69 -20.24 7.11
N GLN A 135 -14.56 -20.27 6.42
CA GLN A 135 -13.95 -21.49 5.88
C GLN A 135 -13.20 -22.30 6.95
N SER A 136 -12.75 -21.67 8.04
CA SER A 136 -12.05 -22.38 9.12
C SER A 136 -12.98 -23.30 9.91
N THR A 137 -12.56 -24.55 10.12
CA THR A 137 -13.28 -25.52 10.98
C THR A 137 -13.23 -25.11 12.45
N ASN A 138 -12.09 -24.54 12.89
CA ASN A 138 -11.92 -24.09 14.26
C ASN A 138 -12.04 -22.56 14.34
N LYS A 139 -13.24 -22.09 14.67
CA LYS A 139 -13.56 -20.66 14.76
C LYS A 139 -12.76 -19.90 15.82
N GLN A 140 -12.48 -20.53 16.97
CA GLN A 140 -11.68 -19.90 18.03
C GLN A 140 -10.23 -19.70 17.57
N LYS A 141 -9.67 -20.71 16.91
CA LYS A 141 -8.33 -20.61 16.30
C LYS A 141 -8.30 -19.52 15.24
N ALA A 142 -9.31 -19.45 14.35
CA ALA A 142 -9.37 -18.42 13.32
C ALA A 142 -9.40 -17.00 13.90
N ILE A 143 -10.22 -16.76 14.94
CA ILE A 143 -10.26 -15.45 15.62
C ILE A 143 -8.89 -15.10 16.20
N LYS A 144 -8.24 -16.05 16.88
CA LYS A 144 -6.91 -15.84 17.46
C LYS A 144 -5.88 -15.50 16.38
N GLU A 145 -5.85 -16.25 15.28
CA GLU A 145 -4.93 -16.02 14.15
C GLU A 145 -5.16 -14.67 13.47
N LEU A 146 -6.41 -14.19 13.38
CA LEU A 146 -6.71 -12.87 12.82
C LEU A 146 -6.23 -11.74 13.74
N ILE A 147 -6.52 -11.83 15.05
CA ILE A 147 -6.14 -10.79 16.02
C ILE A 147 -4.62 -10.74 16.22
N GLU A 148 -3.97 -11.89 16.35
CA GLU A 148 -2.53 -11.99 16.65
C GLU A 148 -1.65 -12.07 15.38
N LEU A 149 -2.21 -11.79 14.20
CA LEU A 149 -1.52 -11.87 12.92
C LEU A 149 -0.21 -11.07 12.96
N ASP A 150 0.90 -11.74 12.63
CA ASP A 150 2.18 -11.08 12.47
C ASP A 150 2.34 -10.55 11.05
N TYR A 151 2.19 -9.23 10.89
CA TYR A 151 2.29 -8.60 9.57
C TYR A 151 3.71 -8.66 8.98
N ASN A 152 4.74 -8.96 9.78
CA ASN A 152 6.10 -9.22 9.30
C ASN A 152 6.31 -10.69 8.85
N ASN A 153 5.37 -11.59 9.16
CA ASN A 153 5.42 -12.98 8.72
C ASN A 153 4.63 -13.14 7.42
N GLU A 154 5.32 -12.93 6.29
CA GLU A 154 4.74 -13.01 4.95
C GLU A 154 3.96 -14.32 4.73
N LYS A 155 4.47 -15.46 5.21
CA LYS A 155 3.80 -16.76 5.05
C LYS A 155 2.46 -16.84 5.79
N GLU A 156 2.34 -16.18 6.95
CA GLU A 156 1.08 -16.13 7.69
C GLU A 156 0.06 -15.25 6.99
N VAL A 157 0.49 -14.08 6.52
CA VAL A 157 -0.32 -13.16 5.70
C VAL A 157 -0.82 -13.89 4.45
N GLU A 158 0.09 -14.51 3.70
CA GLU A 158 -0.22 -15.28 2.50
C GLU A 158 -1.25 -16.37 2.75
N ARG A 159 -1.02 -17.18 3.79
CA ARG A 159 -1.93 -18.26 4.15
C ARG A 159 -3.35 -17.78 4.45
N ILE A 160 -3.50 -16.64 5.13
CA ILE A 160 -4.82 -16.08 5.43
C ILE A 160 -5.48 -15.51 4.18
N VAL A 161 -4.75 -14.73 3.39
CA VAL A 161 -5.27 -14.05 2.19
C VAL A 161 -5.64 -15.05 1.10
N ASP A 162 -4.73 -15.97 0.77
CA ASP A 162 -4.97 -17.01 -0.23
C ASP A 162 -6.05 -17.97 0.25
N GLY A 163 -6.00 -18.34 1.54
CA GLY A 163 -7.01 -19.17 2.18
C GLY A 163 -8.42 -18.55 2.14
N ALA A 164 -8.54 -17.22 2.13
CA ALA A 164 -9.83 -16.55 2.01
C ALA A 164 -10.45 -16.71 0.61
N ASN A 165 -9.66 -16.98 -0.43
CA ASN A 165 -10.13 -17.09 -1.82
C ASN A 165 -10.94 -15.85 -2.27
N LEU A 166 -10.48 -14.65 -1.90
CA LEU A 166 -11.06 -13.38 -2.39
C LEU A 166 -10.37 -12.90 -3.67
N LEU A 167 -9.03 -12.93 -3.66
CA LEU A 167 -8.21 -12.47 -4.78
C LEU A 167 -8.26 -13.49 -5.94
N PRO A 168 -8.08 -13.03 -7.20
CA PRO A 168 -8.23 -13.89 -8.38
C PRO A 168 -7.08 -14.90 -8.56
N LYS A 169 -5.94 -14.70 -7.89
CA LYS A 169 -4.76 -15.57 -7.89
C LYS A 169 -4.11 -15.51 -6.50
N SER A 170 -3.20 -16.45 -6.22
CA SER A 170 -2.38 -16.38 -5.01
C SER A 170 -1.51 -15.12 -4.98
N LEU A 171 -1.19 -14.65 -3.79
CA LEU A 171 -0.32 -13.48 -3.62
C LEU A 171 1.04 -13.64 -4.30
N GLU A 172 1.63 -14.83 -4.25
CA GLU A 172 2.88 -15.14 -4.97
C GLU A 172 2.75 -14.90 -6.48
N VAL A 173 1.64 -15.35 -7.09
CA VAL A 173 1.44 -15.17 -8.54
C VAL A 173 1.16 -13.70 -8.86
N LEU A 174 0.38 -13.01 -8.04
CA LEU A 174 0.13 -11.57 -8.21
C LEU A 174 1.42 -10.75 -8.10
N TYR A 175 2.28 -11.08 -7.13
CA TYR A 175 3.58 -10.43 -6.96
C TYR A 175 4.50 -10.68 -8.16
N ASN A 176 4.59 -11.92 -8.63
CA ASN A 176 5.38 -12.26 -9.82
C ASN A 176 4.85 -11.57 -11.09
N ASP A 177 3.53 -11.43 -11.23
CA ASP A 177 2.94 -10.69 -12.35
C ASP A 177 3.27 -9.20 -12.27
N TYR A 178 3.27 -8.60 -11.06
CA TYR A 178 3.71 -7.23 -10.85
C TYR A 178 5.19 -7.04 -11.21
N GLU A 179 6.09 -7.89 -10.69
CA GLU A 179 7.54 -7.80 -10.94
C GLU A 179 7.91 -7.92 -12.43
N LYS A 180 7.14 -8.68 -13.22
CA LYS A 180 7.35 -8.77 -14.68
C LYS A 180 7.09 -7.45 -15.41
N HIS A 181 6.18 -6.62 -14.92
CA HIS A 181 5.82 -5.33 -15.51
C HIS A 181 6.62 -4.17 -14.94
N ARG A 182 7.50 -4.39 -13.95
CA ARG A 182 8.32 -3.32 -13.41
C ARG A 182 9.30 -2.80 -14.46
N PRO A 183 9.43 -1.47 -14.63
CA PRO A 183 10.44 -0.90 -15.49
C PRO A 183 11.85 -1.31 -15.05
N LYS A 184 12.73 -1.51 -16.03
CA LYS A 184 14.12 -1.94 -15.81
C LYS A 184 15.09 -0.98 -16.45
N VAL A 185 16.29 -0.86 -15.87
CA VAL A 185 17.41 -0.20 -16.53
C VAL A 185 17.85 -1.07 -17.72
N VAL A 186 17.79 -0.50 -18.92
CA VAL A 186 18.16 -1.20 -20.17
C VAL A 186 19.58 -0.90 -20.60
N SER A 187 20.08 0.33 -20.36
CA SER A 187 21.44 0.71 -20.73
C SER A 187 21.91 1.96 -20.00
N LEU A 188 23.23 2.18 -20.05
CA LEU A 188 23.91 3.38 -19.56
C LEU A 188 24.60 4.09 -20.72
N SER A 189 24.85 5.40 -20.56
CA SER A 189 25.68 6.19 -21.48
C SER A 189 26.46 7.23 -20.67
N PRO A 190 27.72 7.55 -21.02
CA PRO A 190 28.41 7.21 -22.27
C PRO A 190 29.13 5.86 -22.28
N PHE A 191 29.01 5.05 -21.23
CA PHE A 191 29.61 3.72 -21.13
C PHE A 191 28.55 2.69 -20.73
N GLU A 192 28.80 1.42 -21.05
CA GLU A 192 27.95 0.30 -20.68
C GLU A 192 28.11 -0.09 -19.21
N ASN A 193 27.06 -0.68 -18.61
CA ASN A 193 27.15 -1.23 -17.27
C ASN A 193 28.23 -2.32 -17.20
N GLY A 194 29.08 -2.27 -16.18
CA GLY A 194 30.22 -3.18 -16.04
C GLY A 194 31.49 -2.76 -16.78
N ASN A 195 31.51 -1.59 -17.43
CA ASN A 195 32.73 -1.06 -18.06
C ASN A 195 33.83 -0.79 -17.02
N GLN A 196 35.04 -1.31 -17.29
CA GLN A 196 36.21 -1.17 -16.39
C GLN A 196 37.07 0.07 -16.68
N ASN A 197 36.84 0.73 -17.81
CA ASN A 197 37.63 1.86 -18.32
C ASN A 197 36.81 3.16 -18.31
N VAL A 198 36.23 3.50 -17.16
CA VAL A 198 35.47 4.75 -16.98
C VAL A 198 36.43 5.87 -16.58
N LYS A 199 36.35 7.02 -17.27
CA LYS A 199 37.17 8.19 -16.96
C LYS A 199 36.81 8.74 -15.58
N SER A 200 37.82 8.92 -14.72
CA SER A 200 37.67 9.56 -13.41
C SER A 200 37.42 11.06 -13.53
N GLY A 201 36.80 11.64 -12.50
CA GLY A 201 36.40 13.04 -12.40
C GLY A 201 34.89 13.22 -12.48
N ILE A 202 34.46 14.42 -12.88
CA ILE A 202 33.04 14.73 -13.03
C ILE A 202 32.56 14.26 -14.40
N ILE A 203 31.54 13.41 -14.41
CA ILE A 203 30.94 12.87 -15.63
C ILE A 203 29.41 12.90 -15.53
N GLN A 204 28.76 12.95 -16.69
CA GLN A 204 27.32 12.75 -16.80
C GLN A 204 27.03 11.31 -17.19
N ILE A 205 26.11 10.68 -16.46
CA ILE A 205 25.61 9.33 -16.73
C ILE A 205 24.14 9.46 -17.08
N SER A 206 23.77 8.94 -18.25
CA SER A 206 22.38 8.76 -18.65
C SER A 206 21.97 7.31 -18.43
N ILE A 207 20.89 7.11 -17.69
CA ILE A 207 20.32 5.81 -17.37
C ILE A 207 19.03 5.67 -18.18
N ASN A 208 18.99 4.69 -19.08
CA ASN A 208 17.84 4.43 -19.93
C ASN A 208 16.98 3.32 -19.31
N PHE A 209 15.66 3.51 -19.31
CA PHE A 209 14.67 2.59 -18.79
C PHE A 209 13.87 1.92 -19.92
N SER A 210 13.32 0.75 -19.63
CA SER A 210 12.48 -0.01 -20.58
C SER A 210 11.18 0.70 -20.93
N GLU A 211 10.66 1.51 -20.01
CA GLU A 211 9.36 2.19 -20.10
C GLU A 211 9.44 3.63 -19.60
N GLU A 212 8.35 4.38 -19.77
CA GLU A 212 8.23 5.75 -19.27
C GLU A 212 8.12 5.75 -17.74
N MET A 213 8.88 6.63 -17.08
CA MET A 213 9.00 6.68 -15.63
C MET A 213 8.16 7.80 -15.01
N ASP A 214 7.69 7.60 -13.77
CA ASP A 214 7.05 8.66 -12.98
C ASP A 214 8.11 9.68 -12.55
N ILE A 215 8.03 10.91 -13.06
CA ILE A 215 9.04 11.94 -12.79
C ILE A 215 9.06 12.44 -11.34
N ASN A 216 7.99 12.19 -10.59
CA ASN A 216 7.86 12.65 -9.21
C ASN A 216 8.61 11.77 -8.21
N PHE A 217 8.84 10.50 -8.55
CA PHE A 217 9.47 9.52 -7.67
C PHE A 217 10.74 8.97 -8.32
N ARG A 218 11.82 8.93 -7.53
CA ARG A 218 13.10 8.36 -7.93
C ARG A 218 13.92 8.08 -6.69
N GLY A 219 14.45 6.87 -6.59
CA GLY A 219 15.31 6.43 -5.51
C GLY A 219 16.63 5.91 -6.08
N PHE A 220 17.72 6.34 -5.47
CA PHE A 220 19.03 5.75 -5.66
C PHE A 220 19.51 5.29 -4.29
N ASP A 221 19.95 4.05 -4.20
CA ASP A 221 20.37 3.45 -2.94
C ASP A 221 21.61 2.58 -3.14
N TYR A 222 22.16 2.08 -2.05
CA TYR A 222 23.31 1.21 -2.04
C TYR A 222 22.97 -0.15 -2.64
N GLY A 223 23.81 -0.60 -3.57
CA GLY A 223 23.78 -1.98 -4.03
C GLY A 223 24.38 -2.94 -3.01
N PRO A 224 24.39 -4.25 -3.28
CA PRO A 224 25.06 -5.25 -2.45
C PRO A 224 26.52 -4.98 -2.08
N LEU A 225 27.24 -4.16 -2.86
CA LEU A 225 28.62 -3.75 -2.51
C LEU A 225 28.68 -2.73 -1.36
N GLY A 226 27.56 -2.12 -0.98
CA GLY A 226 27.48 -1.20 0.16
C GLY A 226 27.84 0.25 -0.17
N GLU A 227 27.77 1.10 0.86
CA GLU A 227 27.89 2.56 0.79
C GLU A 227 29.20 3.04 0.16
N GLU A 228 30.33 2.39 0.45
CA GLU A 228 31.65 2.78 -0.07
C GLU A 228 31.75 2.66 -1.61
N HIS A 229 30.81 1.96 -2.24
CA HIS A 229 30.74 1.74 -3.68
C HIS A 229 29.68 2.61 -4.37
N ILE A 230 29.13 3.62 -3.70
CA ILE A 230 28.26 4.61 -4.34
C ILE A 230 29.08 5.77 -4.91
N TYR A 231 28.65 6.29 -6.07
CA TYR A 231 29.25 7.49 -6.63
C TYR A 231 28.85 8.73 -5.84
N LYS A 232 29.67 9.77 -5.87
CA LYS A 232 29.30 11.06 -5.27
C LYS A 232 28.38 11.81 -6.22
N PHE A 233 27.11 11.91 -5.87
CA PHE A 233 26.12 12.67 -6.61
C PHE A 233 26.45 14.17 -6.59
N ARG A 234 26.41 14.82 -7.76
CA ARG A 234 26.62 16.26 -7.91
C ARG A 234 25.32 16.98 -8.25
N LYS A 235 24.65 16.53 -9.32
CA LYS A 235 23.46 17.23 -9.85
C LYS A 235 22.55 16.30 -10.63
N LEU A 236 21.24 16.52 -10.52
CA LEU A 236 20.26 15.96 -11.46
C LEU A 236 20.17 16.87 -12.68
N ILE A 237 20.47 16.35 -13.86
CA ILE A 237 20.32 17.09 -15.13
C ILE A 237 18.85 17.08 -15.55
N GLY A 238 18.19 15.93 -15.47
CA GLY A 238 16.74 15.81 -15.68
C GLY A 238 16.33 14.58 -16.47
N TRP A 239 15.04 14.55 -16.82
CA TRP A 239 14.43 13.51 -17.65
C TRP A 239 14.46 13.91 -19.13
N SER A 240 14.62 12.92 -20.01
CA SER A 240 14.55 13.08 -21.45
C SER A 240 13.93 11.82 -22.10
N ASN A 241 13.75 11.85 -23.42
CA ASN A 241 13.21 10.72 -24.20
C ASN A 241 11.86 10.21 -23.65
N ASN A 242 10.89 11.12 -23.48
CA ASN A 242 9.57 10.82 -22.89
C ASN A 242 9.69 10.13 -21.53
N ASN A 243 10.50 10.73 -20.64
CA ASN A 243 10.83 10.24 -19.31
C ASN A 243 11.38 8.79 -19.25
N LYS A 244 11.94 8.27 -20.36
CA LYS A 244 12.63 6.99 -20.39
C LYS A 244 14.12 7.08 -20.08
N THR A 245 14.65 8.29 -19.95
CA THR A 245 16.07 8.51 -19.67
C THR A 245 16.22 9.55 -18.57
N ILE A 246 16.92 9.20 -17.49
CA ILE A 246 17.35 10.16 -16.47
C ILE A 246 18.85 10.41 -16.59
N THR A 247 19.25 11.68 -16.61
CA THR A 247 20.67 12.07 -16.65
C THR A 247 21.08 12.68 -15.32
N ILE A 248 22.16 12.17 -14.75
CA ILE A 248 22.77 12.65 -13.51
C ILE A 248 24.23 13.00 -13.74
N GLU A 249 24.72 13.99 -13.00
CA GLU A 249 26.13 14.32 -12.91
C GLU A 249 26.69 13.77 -11.61
N VAL A 250 27.80 13.05 -11.70
CA VAL A 250 28.44 12.36 -10.59
C VAL A 250 29.95 12.56 -10.65
N GLU A 251 30.62 12.38 -9.52
CA GLU A 251 32.07 12.36 -9.41
C GLU A 251 32.57 10.93 -9.16
N ILE A 252 33.48 10.48 -10.01
CA ILE A 252 34.04 9.12 -10.05
C ILE A 252 35.53 9.17 -9.73
N GLU A 253 35.96 8.38 -8.75
CA GLU A 253 37.35 8.19 -8.37
C GLU A 253 38.02 7.14 -9.27
N PRO A 254 39.33 7.26 -9.55
CA PRO A 254 40.06 6.24 -10.28
C PRO A 254 40.15 4.94 -9.47
N ASN A 255 40.23 3.80 -10.17
CA ASN A 255 40.45 2.46 -9.58
C ASN A 255 39.40 2.05 -8.52
N LYS A 256 38.16 2.52 -8.68
CA LYS A 256 37.05 2.21 -7.76
C LYS A 256 35.89 1.59 -8.53
N GLN A 257 35.34 0.51 -7.98
CA GLN A 257 34.12 -0.12 -8.51
C GLN A 257 32.90 0.57 -7.92
N TYR A 258 31.93 0.89 -8.76
CA TYR A 258 30.68 1.52 -8.34
C TYR A 258 29.47 0.61 -8.60
N GLN A 259 28.51 0.62 -7.68
CA GLN A 259 27.22 -0.05 -7.83
C GLN A 259 26.14 0.76 -7.13
N ALA A 260 25.07 1.07 -7.86
CA ALA A 260 23.88 1.71 -7.34
C ALA A 260 22.66 0.82 -7.59
N LEU A 261 21.78 0.73 -6.61
CA LEU A 261 20.43 0.22 -6.78
C LEU A 261 19.52 1.39 -7.16
N ILE A 262 18.68 1.18 -8.16
CA ILE A 262 17.77 2.20 -8.67
C ILE A 262 16.35 1.73 -8.40
N PHE A 263 15.64 2.50 -7.58
CA PHE A 263 14.22 2.34 -7.32
C PHE A 263 13.47 3.40 -8.10
N VAL A 264 12.51 2.96 -8.88
CA VAL A 264 11.69 3.82 -9.72
C VAL A 264 10.28 3.28 -9.81
#